data_AF-A0A017SZ74-F1
#
_entry.id   AF-A0A017SZ74-F1
#
_cell.length_a   1.000
_cell.length_b   1.000
_cell.length_c   1.000
_cell.angle_alpha   90.00
_cell.angle_beta   90.00
_cell.angle_gamma   90.00
#
_symmetry.space_group_name_H-M   'P 1'
#
loop_
_entity.id
_entity.type
_entity.pdbx_description
1 polymer ?
#
loop_
_entity_poly.entity_id
_entity_poly.type
_entity_poly.pdbx_seq_one_letter_code
_entity_poly.pdbx_strand_id
1 'polypeptide(L)'
;MRRLSILIASLSLLLGGCNDGDTQAGTSGDPPGEGGPPQSFPVFQPPVLECRAPSEGEPPGQSDGGEVCTWTMISGCTEPGRKFAEYTSCDPVYTQRPYRPVAPPEPFAEPDPRMADPAYVTELGWVREQVEACACVCCHQQGITPKGAAVWDIDAPGNWMNTFSAYGLAFAGGFIDSSLLGAYPAEENNGFDRATTGLPSTDPARMAAFFANELAYRGQSPEDFAEANPTPEFFYQQSIYEPEACAEGEGMRADGTIAWSGGPARYVYVLESDAANPGVPPNLDLPEGTLWRLDVDPDAAPLAPGSVRYGEISGGAKQGFPAAGAAAPLTPGATYYLYVLADVGFPFTRCLFTYEES
;
A
#
# COMPACT_ATOMS: atom_id res chain seq x y z
N MET A 1 -31.01 -12.83 40.57
CA MET A 1 -30.28 -13.58 39.51
C MET A 1 -30.67 -12.99 38.16
N ARG A 2 -29.91 -12.00 37.66
CA ARG A 2 -30.07 -11.45 36.31
C ARG A 2 -28.88 -11.93 35.50
N ARG A 3 -29.15 -12.67 34.40
CA ARG A 3 -28.12 -13.12 33.46
C ARG A 3 -27.69 -11.94 32.60
N LEU A 4 -26.39 -11.65 32.62
CA LEU A 4 -25.72 -10.67 31.78
C LEU A 4 -25.30 -11.40 30.50
N SER A 5 -25.98 -11.12 29.39
CA SER A 5 -25.54 -11.58 28.07
C SER A 5 -24.43 -10.65 27.58
N ILE A 6 -23.25 -11.21 27.35
CA ILE A 6 -22.11 -10.52 26.74
C ILE A 6 -22.35 -10.52 25.23
N LEU A 7 -22.56 -9.32 24.66
CA LEU A 7 -22.63 -9.07 23.23
C LEU A 7 -21.21 -8.68 22.78
N ILE A 8 -20.60 -9.48 21.91
CA ILE A 8 -19.35 -9.14 21.21
C ILE A 8 -19.76 -8.46 19.89
N ALA A 9 -19.34 -7.21 19.67
CA ALA A 9 -19.69 -6.41 18.50
C ALA A 9 -18.52 -6.37 17.50
N SER A 10 -18.82 -6.51 16.21
CA SER A 10 -17.86 -6.45 15.11
C SER A 10 -17.91 -5.13 14.34
N LEU A 11 -16.76 -4.78 13.78
CA LEU A 11 -16.38 -3.54 13.14
C LEU A 11 -16.55 -3.65 11.60
N SER A 12 -17.19 -2.68 10.96
CA SER A 12 -17.13 -2.51 9.50
C SER A 12 -15.78 -1.91 9.11
N LEU A 13 -14.99 -2.67 8.34
CA LEU A 13 -13.63 -2.34 7.93
C LEU A 13 -13.53 -1.03 7.13
N LEU A 14 -12.70 -0.12 7.62
CA LEU A 14 -12.05 0.93 6.84
C LEU A 14 -10.94 0.30 5.99
N LEU A 15 -11.15 0.25 4.68
CA LEU A 15 -10.22 -0.32 3.71
C LEU A 15 -9.21 0.74 3.22
N GLY A 16 -7.94 0.34 3.11
CA GLY A 16 -6.77 1.18 2.82
C GLY A 16 -6.68 1.79 1.42
N GLY A 17 -7.67 2.61 1.05
CA GLY A 17 -7.47 3.64 0.02
C GLY A 17 -6.57 4.77 0.54
N CYS A 18 -6.38 5.82 -0.27
CA CYS A 18 -5.82 7.11 0.16
C CYS A 18 -6.73 7.77 1.23
N ASN A 19 -6.82 7.16 2.41
CA ASN A 19 -7.62 7.57 3.54
C ASN A 19 -6.73 7.45 4.77
N ASP A 20 -6.22 8.57 5.26
CA ASP A 20 -5.61 8.62 6.58
C ASP A 20 -6.74 8.29 7.57
N GLY A 21 -6.51 7.33 8.47
CA GLY A 21 -7.54 6.64 9.28
C GLY A 21 -8.35 7.48 10.28
N ASP A 22 -8.76 8.69 9.92
CA ASP A 22 -9.36 9.69 10.79
C ASP A 22 -10.90 9.63 10.79
N THR A 23 -11.47 8.43 10.94
CA THR A 23 -12.86 8.29 11.37
C THR A 23 -12.91 7.73 12.79
N GLN A 24 -12.62 8.57 13.78
CA GLN A 24 -13.12 8.31 15.13
C GLN A 24 -14.52 8.93 15.32
N ALA A 25 -15.41 8.10 15.88
CA ALA A 25 -16.72 8.39 16.49
C ALA A 25 -17.96 8.53 15.57
N GLY A 26 -18.65 7.41 15.34
CA GLY A 26 -20.04 7.39 14.87
C GLY A 26 -20.70 6.01 15.02
N THR A 27 -21.53 5.85 16.05
CA THR A 27 -22.26 4.61 16.40
C THR A 27 -23.36 4.28 15.38
N SER A 28 -23.29 3.10 14.74
CA SER A 28 -24.47 2.35 14.27
C SER A 28 -24.04 0.90 14.02
N GLY A 29 -24.81 -0.04 14.58
CA GLY A 29 -24.43 -1.43 14.72
C GLY A 29 -25.20 -2.34 13.77
N ASP A 30 -24.44 -3.02 12.91
CA ASP A 30 -24.88 -4.16 12.11
C ASP A 30 -23.75 -5.22 12.08
N PRO A 31 -24.06 -6.52 12.01
CA PRO A 31 -23.10 -7.62 12.07
C PRO A 31 -22.30 -7.79 10.75
N PRO A 32 -21.08 -8.39 10.79
CA PRO A 32 -20.26 -8.60 9.61
C PRO A 32 -20.78 -9.83 8.86
N GLY A 33 -21.25 -9.63 7.64
CA GLY A 33 -21.45 -10.73 6.71
C GLY A 33 -20.12 -11.25 6.17
N GLU A 34 -20.11 -12.50 5.71
CA GLU A 34 -19.10 -13.10 4.83
C GLU A 34 -19.00 -12.28 3.52
N GLY A 35 -18.41 -11.10 3.62
CA GLY A 35 -18.32 -10.14 2.54
C GLY A 35 -17.25 -10.56 1.56
N GLY A 36 -17.66 -11.23 0.48
CA GLY A 36 -16.90 -11.19 -0.77
C GLY A 36 -16.52 -9.74 -1.12
N PRO A 37 -15.48 -9.53 -1.95
CA PRO A 37 -14.90 -8.20 -2.18
C PRO A 37 -16.01 -7.17 -2.49
N PRO A 38 -16.04 -6.03 -1.78
CA PRO A 38 -17.02 -4.98 -2.07
C PRO A 38 -16.88 -4.52 -3.52
N GLN A 39 -17.99 -4.04 -4.09
CA GLN A 39 -18.14 -3.49 -5.45
C GLN A 39 -16.81 -3.18 -6.18
N SER A 40 -16.55 -3.95 -7.24
CA SER A 40 -15.34 -4.02 -8.08
C SER A 40 -14.34 -2.87 -7.91
N PHE A 41 -13.41 -3.03 -6.98
CA PHE A 41 -12.14 -2.33 -7.11
C PHE A 41 -11.49 -2.72 -8.45
N PRO A 42 -10.79 -1.79 -9.12
CA PRO A 42 -10.00 -2.15 -10.29
C PRO A 42 -8.98 -3.23 -9.92
N VAL A 43 -8.69 -4.11 -10.87
CA VAL A 43 -7.66 -5.14 -10.72
C VAL A 43 -6.30 -4.48 -10.60
N PHE A 44 -5.50 -4.89 -9.61
CA PHE A 44 -4.15 -4.40 -9.39
C PHE A 44 -3.31 -4.53 -10.68
N GLN A 45 -2.76 -3.41 -11.13
CA GLN A 45 -1.80 -3.36 -12.21
C GLN A 45 -0.39 -3.36 -11.63
N PRO A 46 0.44 -4.39 -11.93
CA PRO A 46 1.82 -4.43 -11.51
C PRO A 46 2.60 -3.18 -11.91
N PRO A 47 3.52 -2.71 -11.05
CA PRO A 47 4.33 -1.56 -11.37
C PRO A 47 5.26 -1.86 -12.56
N VAL A 48 5.44 -0.86 -13.41
CA VAL A 48 6.34 -0.88 -14.56
C VAL A 48 7.25 0.33 -14.46
N LEU A 49 8.53 0.16 -14.74
CA LEU A 49 9.46 1.27 -14.86
C LEU A 49 9.29 1.90 -16.24
N GLU A 50 8.62 3.05 -16.30
CA GLU A 50 8.44 3.81 -17.53
C GLU A 50 9.61 4.76 -17.73
N CYS A 51 10.34 4.59 -18.83
CA CYS A 51 11.42 5.49 -19.23
C CYS A 51 10.96 6.37 -20.39
N ARG A 52 11.11 7.69 -20.25
CA ARG A 52 10.75 8.68 -21.26
C ARG A 52 11.90 9.64 -21.50
N ALA A 53 11.98 10.21 -22.69
CA ALA A 53 12.89 11.33 -22.95
C ALA A 53 12.53 12.51 -22.03
N PRO A 54 13.52 13.30 -21.56
CA PRO A 54 13.26 14.51 -20.79
C PRO A 54 12.42 15.50 -21.60
N SER A 55 11.58 16.26 -20.92
CA SER A 55 10.79 17.35 -21.52
C SER A 55 11.67 18.40 -22.20
N GLU A 56 11.11 19.15 -23.14
CA GLU A 56 11.84 20.19 -23.86
C GLU A 56 12.42 21.24 -22.90
N GLY A 57 13.73 21.43 -22.95
CA GLY A 57 14.44 22.40 -22.10
C GLY A 57 14.98 21.83 -20.79
N GLU A 58 14.63 20.59 -20.44
CA GLU A 58 15.20 19.90 -19.28
C GLU A 58 16.57 19.28 -19.59
N PRO A 59 17.44 19.10 -18.58
CA PRO A 59 18.66 18.32 -18.74
C PRO A 59 18.34 16.84 -19.05
N PRO A 60 19.31 16.06 -19.58
CA PRO A 60 19.19 14.60 -19.66
C PRO A 60 18.81 13.99 -18.30
N GLY A 61 18.03 12.91 -18.33
CA GLY A 61 17.75 12.11 -17.14
C GLY A 61 18.97 11.32 -16.65
N GLN A 62 18.82 10.75 -15.46
CA GLN A 62 19.86 10.02 -14.74
C GLN A 62 19.97 8.55 -15.17
N SER A 63 18.99 8.04 -15.92
CA SER A 63 18.99 6.65 -16.39
C SER A 63 19.78 6.48 -17.69
N ASP A 64 20.01 5.23 -18.08
CA ASP A 64 20.72 4.89 -19.31
C ASP A 64 20.10 5.58 -20.53
N GLY A 65 20.95 6.10 -21.41
CA GLY A 65 20.49 6.86 -22.59
C GLY A 65 20.02 8.29 -22.29
N GLY A 66 20.09 8.75 -21.05
CA GLY A 66 19.63 10.08 -20.65
C GLY A 66 18.11 10.18 -20.53
N GLU A 67 17.43 9.05 -20.39
CA GLU A 67 15.99 8.98 -20.13
C GLU A 67 15.67 9.22 -18.66
N VAL A 68 14.42 9.58 -18.40
CA VAL A 68 13.82 9.74 -17.08
C VAL A 68 12.98 8.51 -16.81
N CYS A 69 13.44 7.64 -15.92
CA CYS A 69 12.73 6.41 -15.57
C CYS A 69 11.96 6.59 -14.26
N THR A 70 10.65 6.30 -14.29
CA THR A 70 9.74 6.46 -13.16
C THR A 70 8.84 5.24 -13.02
N TRP A 71 8.78 4.66 -11.81
CA TRP A 71 7.86 3.56 -11.53
C TRP A 71 6.40 4.02 -11.57
N THR A 72 5.54 3.27 -12.27
CA THR A 72 4.08 3.45 -12.25
C THR A 72 3.47 2.94 -10.94
N MET A 73 4.00 3.38 -9.80
CA MET A 73 3.65 2.85 -8.48
C MET A 73 3.35 3.94 -7.46
N ILE A 74 2.48 3.67 -6.47
CA ILE A 74 2.22 4.60 -5.36
C ILE A 74 3.48 5.00 -4.56
N SER A 75 4.50 4.15 -4.52
CA SER A 75 5.81 4.43 -3.90
C SER A 75 6.83 5.00 -4.89
N GLY A 76 6.47 5.14 -6.16
CA GLY A 76 7.34 5.61 -7.23
C GLY A 76 7.51 7.13 -7.21
N CYS A 77 8.73 7.56 -7.45
CA CYS A 77 9.11 8.96 -7.63
C CYS A 77 9.93 9.12 -8.91
N THR A 78 9.74 10.23 -9.61
CA THR A 78 10.60 10.67 -10.70
C THR A 78 11.83 11.40 -10.13
N GLU A 79 12.70 11.89 -11.01
CA GLU A 79 13.92 12.59 -10.59
C GLU A 79 13.65 13.93 -9.89
N PRO A 80 14.49 14.36 -8.93
CA PRO A 80 14.31 15.62 -8.22
C PRO A 80 14.19 16.82 -9.17
N GLY A 81 13.21 17.69 -8.92
CA GLY A 81 12.92 18.85 -9.76
C GLY A 81 12.02 18.58 -10.96
N ARG A 82 11.58 17.32 -11.17
CA ARG A 82 10.58 16.94 -12.16
C ARG A 82 9.27 16.54 -11.50
N LYS A 83 8.20 16.43 -12.29
CA LYS A 83 6.86 16.07 -11.82
C LYS A 83 6.49 14.65 -12.24
N PHE A 84 6.00 13.87 -11.29
CA PHE A 84 5.60 12.48 -11.51
C PHE A 84 4.65 12.32 -12.71
N ALA A 85 3.60 13.16 -12.74
CA ALA A 85 2.54 13.08 -13.74
C ALA A 85 2.97 13.47 -15.17
N GLU A 86 4.18 14.01 -15.36
CA GLU A 86 4.75 14.27 -16.69
C GLU A 86 5.47 13.04 -17.24
N TYR A 87 6.01 12.20 -16.35
CA TYR A 87 6.87 11.07 -16.70
C TYR A 87 6.19 9.70 -16.58
N THR A 88 5.02 9.62 -15.97
CA THR A 88 4.25 8.38 -15.83
C THR A 88 2.76 8.66 -15.61
N SER A 89 1.93 7.61 -15.52
CA SER A 89 0.47 7.71 -15.36
C SER A 89 0.01 7.40 -13.93
N CYS A 90 -1.03 8.09 -13.49
CA CYS A 90 -1.75 7.76 -12.25
C CYS A 90 -2.72 6.57 -12.43
N ASP A 91 -3.02 6.14 -13.66
CA ASP A 91 -4.01 5.07 -13.89
C ASP A 91 -3.62 3.74 -13.22
N PRO A 92 -2.36 3.24 -13.33
CA PRO A 92 -1.94 2.06 -12.58
C PRO A 92 -1.96 2.30 -11.07
N VAL A 93 -1.57 3.50 -10.61
CA VAL A 93 -1.56 3.86 -9.18
C VAL A 93 -2.95 3.73 -8.56
N TYR A 94 -4.00 4.15 -9.27
CA TYR A 94 -5.39 4.00 -8.84
C TYR A 94 -5.84 2.55 -8.67
N THR A 95 -5.16 1.60 -9.30
CA THR A 95 -5.44 0.18 -9.12
C THR A 95 -4.71 -0.44 -7.94
N GLN A 96 -3.55 0.11 -7.58
CA GLN A 96 -2.69 -0.41 -6.50
C GLN A 96 -3.13 0.10 -5.13
N ARG A 97 -3.62 1.34 -5.11
CA ARG A 97 -4.22 2.01 -3.97
C ARG A 97 -5.46 2.74 -4.43
N PRO A 98 -6.64 2.10 -4.35
CA PRO A 98 -7.87 2.70 -4.83
C PRO A 98 -8.12 4.09 -4.25
N TYR A 99 -8.14 5.09 -5.13
CA TYR A 99 -8.45 6.46 -4.78
C TYR A 99 -9.87 6.58 -4.22
N ARG A 100 -9.98 7.26 -3.07
CA ARG A 100 -11.25 7.60 -2.44
C ARG A 100 -11.31 9.11 -2.24
N PRO A 101 -12.30 9.83 -2.81
CA PRO A 101 -12.41 11.27 -2.71
C PRO A 101 -12.92 11.69 -1.32
N VAL A 102 -12.10 11.52 -0.29
CA VAL A 102 -12.35 12.06 1.04
C VAL A 102 -11.89 13.51 1.00
N ALA A 103 -12.81 14.47 1.14
CA ALA A 103 -12.45 15.88 1.04
C ALA A 103 -11.40 16.25 2.11
N PRO A 104 -10.37 17.04 1.77
CA PRO A 104 -9.45 17.58 2.75
C PRO A 104 -10.17 18.48 3.79
N PRO A 105 -9.64 18.59 5.02
CA PRO A 105 -9.97 19.67 5.94
C PRO A 105 -10.01 21.03 5.24
N GLU A 106 -11.07 21.79 5.54
CA GLU A 106 -11.18 23.17 5.08
C GLU A 106 -10.00 24.00 5.63
N PRO A 107 -9.33 24.80 4.80
CA PRO A 107 -8.28 25.70 5.26
C PRO A 107 -8.78 26.65 6.35
N PHE A 108 -7.86 27.13 7.20
CA PHE A 108 -8.21 28.17 8.18
C PHE A 108 -8.74 29.44 7.49
N ALA A 109 -9.75 30.06 8.11
CA ALA A 109 -10.38 31.27 7.60
C ALA A 109 -9.43 32.49 7.59
N GLU A 110 -8.53 32.55 8.58
CA GLU A 110 -7.52 33.60 8.66
C GLU A 110 -6.25 33.21 7.88
N PRO A 111 -5.61 34.15 7.15
CA PRO A 111 -4.35 33.87 6.47
C PRO A 111 -3.28 33.37 7.45
N ASP A 112 -2.56 32.32 7.07
CA ASP A 112 -1.46 31.80 7.88
C ASP A 112 -0.29 32.82 7.89
N PRO A 113 0.06 33.40 9.06
CA PRO A 113 1.11 34.42 9.14
C PRO A 113 2.48 33.89 8.75
N ARG A 114 2.71 32.57 8.78
CA ARG A 114 3.97 31.95 8.36
C ARG A 114 4.23 32.12 6.86
N MET A 115 3.20 32.40 6.07
CA MET A 115 3.35 32.72 4.63
C MET A 115 4.05 34.07 4.38
N ALA A 116 4.26 34.89 5.43
CA ALA A 116 5.09 36.08 5.36
C ALA A 116 6.58 35.81 5.70
N ASP A 117 6.93 34.61 6.17
CA ASP A 117 8.30 34.21 6.48
C ASP A 117 8.96 33.56 5.24
N PRO A 118 9.98 34.19 4.62
CA PRO A 118 10.65 33.63 3.46
C PRO A 118 11.31 32.27 3.71
N ALA A 119 11.77 32.00 4.93
CA ALA A 119 12.39 30.71 5.26
C ALA A 119 11.34 29.60 5.24
N TYR A 120 10.18 29.85 5.85
CA TYR A 120 9.05 28.93 5.83
C TYR A 120 8.56 28.66 4.41
N VAL A 121 8.35 29.71 3.61
CA VAL A 121 7.86 29.58 2.24
C VAL A 121 8.85 28.82 1.35
N THR A 122 10.15 29.03 1.56
CA THR A 122 11.20 28.27 0.84
C THR A 122 11.13 26.78 1.19
N GLU A 123 10.99 26.46 2.48
CA GLU A 123 10.89 25.08 2.94
C GLU A 123 9.62 24.40 2.46
N LEU A 124 8.47 25.08 2.57
CA LEU A 124 7.18 24.63 2.06
C LEU A 124 7.22 24.37 0.54
N GLY A 125 7.95 25.22 -0.20
CA GLY A 125 8.21 25.04 -1.63
C GLY A 125 8.99 23.76 -1.91
N TRP A 126 10.07 23.52 -1.17
CA TRP A 126 10.85 22.28 -1.28
C TRP A 126 9.99 21.04 -0.96
N VAL A 127 9.18 21.06 0.10
CA VAL A 127 8.27 19.95 0.43
C VAL A 127 7.29 19.68 -0.71
N ARG A 128 6.71 20.73 -1.31
CA ARG A 128 5.84 20.60 -2.48
C ARG A 128 6.58 19.93 -3.64
N GLU A 129 7.81 20.35 -3.95
CA GLU A 129 8.62 19.72 -5.01
C GLU A 129 8.86 18.23 -4.75
N GLN A 130 9.10 17.82 -3.50
CA GLN A 130 9.23 16.39 -3.17
C GLN A 130 7.93 15.62 -3.43
N VAL A 131 6.79 16.18 -3.05
CA VAL A 131 5.48 15.56 -3.29
C VAL A 131 5.14 15.50 -4.78
N GLU A 132 5.39 16.58 -5.52
CA GLU A 132 5.14 16.66 -6.97
C GLU A 132 5.98 15.66 -7.77
N ALA A 133 7.16 15.32 -7.28
CA ALA A 133 8.02 14.30 -7.89
C ALA A 133 7.51 12.87 -7.69
N CYS A 134 6.52 12.63 -6.81
CA CYS A 134 6.08 11.29 -6.45
C CYS A 134 4.60 11.04 -6.77
N ALA A 135 4.21 9.76 -6.78
CA ALA A 135 2.84 9.33 -7.05
C ALA A 135 1.78 9.85 -6.05
N CYS A 136 2.20 10.50 -4.96
CA CYS A 136 1.32 11.21 -4.03
C CYS A 136 0.35 12.15 -4.76
N VAL A 137 0.81 12.81 -5.83
CA VAL A 137 -0.04 13.71 -6.64
C VAL A 137 -1.26 13.03 -7.24
N CYS A 138 -1.20 11.72 -7.46
CA CYS A 138 -2.32 10.95 -7.97
C CYS A 138 -3.51 10.97 -7.02
N CYS A 139 -3.30 11.11 -5.71
CA CYS A 139 -4.38 11.23 -4.73
C CYS A 139 -4.52 12.64 -4.14
N HIS A 140 -3.47 13.45 -4.15
CA HIS A 140 -3.38 14.64 -3.28
C HIS A 140 -3.13 15.95 -4.04
N GLN A 141 -3.39 15.95 -5.36
CA GLN A 141 -3.34 17.16 -6.16
C GLN A 141 -4.67 17.34 -6.91
N GLN A 142 -5.43 18.38 -6.57
CA GLN A 142 -6.76 18.61 -7.15
C GLN A 142 -6.72 18.75 -8.69
N GLY A 143 -5.67 19.31 -9.26
CA GLY A 143 -5.49 19.46 -10.71
C GLY A 143 -5.27 18.17 -11.48
N ILE A 144 -4.95 17.07 -10.79
CA ILE A 144 -4.63 15.76 -11.38
C ILE A 144 -5.71 14.71 -11.05
N THR A 145 -6.27 14.78 -9.84
CA THR A 145 -7.22 13.79 -9.33
C THR A 145 -8.61 13.88 -9.98
N PRO A 146 -9.25 12.75 -10.35
CA PRO A 146 -10.53 12.76 -11.08
C PRO A 146 -11.70 13.42 -10.35
N LYS A 147 -11.71 13.40 -9.01
CA LYS A 147 -12.82 13.92 -8.17
C LYS A 147 -12.32 14.85 -7.06
N GLY A 148 -11.16 15.49 -7.26
CA GLY A 148 -10.51 16.37 -6.29
C GLY A 148 -9.53 15.65 -5.37
N ALA A 149 -8.67 16.40 -4.70
CA ALA A 149 -7.69 15.81 -3.79
C ALA A 149 -8.36 15.04 -2.65
N ALA A 150 -7.70 13.98 -2.19
CA ALA A 150 -8.13 13.16 -1.07
C ALA A 150 -7.33 13.53 0.18
N VAL A 151 -7.99 13.74 1.32
CA VAL A 151 -7.42 13.93 2.66
C VAL A 151 -6.57 15.19 2.87
N TRP A 152 -5.73 15.58 1.92
CA TRP A 152 -4.94 16.81 1.87
C TRP A 152 -4.66 17.17 0.42
N ASP A 153 -4.40 18.44 0.13
CA ASP A 153 -4.30 18.97 -1.24
C ASP A 153 -3.13 19.94 -1.41
N ILE A 154 -2.17 19.60 -2.27
CA ILE A 154 -1.02 20.47 -2.55
C ILE A 154 -1.36 21.69 -3.41
N ASP A 155 -2.50 21.66 -4.11
CA ASP A 155 -3.02 22.77 -4.91
C ASP A 155 -3.83 23.77 -4.07
N ALA A 156 -4.06 23.49 -2.78
CA ALA A 156 -4.83 24.37 -1.92
C ALA A 156 -4.22 25.78 -1.84
N PRO A 157 -5.04 26.83 -1.88
CA PRO A 157 -4.55 28.21 -1.86
C PRO A 157 -3.90 28.56 -0.52
N GLY A 158 -2.90 29.43 -0.56
CA GLY A 158 -2.18 29.86 0.65
C GLY A 158 -1.26 28.77 1.18
N ASN A 159 -1.37 28.46 2.48
CA ASN A 159 -0.59 27.40 3.08
C ASN A 159 -1.32 26.06 2.98
N TRP A 160 -0.93 25.25 2.00
CA TRP A 160 -1.50 23.93 1.77
C TRP A 160 -1.29 22.95 2.93
N MET A 161 -0.32 23.18 3.83
CA MET A 161 -0.20 22.39 5.06
C MET A 161 -1.48 22.41 5.90
N ASN A 162 -2.27 23.47 5.82
CA ASN A 162 -3.50 23.60 6.59
C ASN A 162 -4.58 22.60 6.17
N THR A 163 -4.43 21.94 5.02
CA THR A 163 -5.33 20.85 4.64
C THR A 163 -4.97 19.52 5.29
N PHE A 164 -3.85 19.37 5.99
CA PHE A 164 -3.57 18.14 6.73
C PHE A 164 -4.34 18.11 8.05
N SER A 165 -4.80 16.94 8.47
CA SER A 165 -5.11 16.70 9.89
C SER A 165 -3.82 16.54 10.70
N ALA A 166 -3.91 16.55 12.04
CA ALA A 166 -2.74 16.31 12.88
C ALA A 166 -2.17 14.89 12.69
N TYR A 167 -3.05 13.91 12.52
CA TYR A 167 -2.68 12.54 12.17
C TYR A 167 -1.95 12.51 10.81
N GLY A 168 -2.46 13.22 9.80
CA GLY A 168 -1.82 13.30 8.49
C GLY A 168 -0.43 13.92 8.54
N LEU A 169 -0.21 14.97 9.37
CA LEU A 169 1.13 15.52 9.58
C LEU A 169 2.05 14.52 10.27
N ALA A 170 1.55 13.79 11.27
CA ALA A 170 2.32 12.78 11.98
C ALA A 170 2.72 11.60 11.06
N PHE A 171 1.78 11.15 10.23
CA PHE A 171 2.05 10.19 9.16
C PHE A 171 3.12 10.71 8.19
N ALA A 172 2.92 11.90 7.62
CA ALA A 172 3.82 12.47 6.63
C ALA A 172 5.26 12.65 7.17
N GLY A 173 5.38 13.04 8.44
CA GLY A 173 6.65 13.19 9.15
C GLY A 173 7.29 11.88 9.62
N GLY A 174 6.62 10.73 9.49
CA GLY A 174 7.15 9.44 9.94
C GLY A 174 7.05 9.17 11.44
N PHE A 175 6.20 9.91 12.15
CA PHE A 175 5.92 9.69 13.58
C PHE A 175 4.87 8.61 13.82
N ILE A 176 4.24 8.13 12.74
CA ILE A 176 3.41 6.94 12.70
C ILE A 176 4.05 6.00 11.68
N ASP A 177 4.26 4.74 12.06
CA ASP A 177 4.85 3.74 11.17
C ASP A 177 3.97 3.54 9.93
N SER A 178 4.55 3.76 8.76
CA SER A 178 3.89 3.59 7.46
C SER A 178 4.64 2.61 6.55
N SER A 179 5.58 1.84 7.11
CA SER A 179 6.41 0.87 6.41
C SER A 179 5.57 -0.18 5.66
N LEU A 180 4.39 -0.51 6.19
CA LEU A 180 3.41 -1.42 5.61
C LEU A 180 2.85 -0.98 4.26
N LEU A 181 3.11 0.26 3.83
CA LEU A 181 2.77 0.69 2.48
C LEU A 181 3.78 0.20 1.43
N GLY A 182 4.92 -0.36 1.85
CA GLY A 182 6.03 -0.79 0.98
C GLY A 182 6.89 0.39 0.53
N ALA A 183 8.15 0.15 0.16
CA ALA A 183 9.05 1.20 -0.34
C ALA A 183 10.11 0.60 -1.28
N TYR A 184 10.45 1.35 -2.32
CA TYR A 184 11.68 1.09 -3.09
C TYR A 184 12.90 1.59 -2.30
N PRO A 185 14.07 0.93 -2.44
CA PRO A 185 15.34 1.56 -2.07
C PRO A 185 15.53 2.90 -2.79
N ALA A 186 16.19 3.86 -2.14
CA ALA A 186 16.37 5.20 -2.69
C ALA A 186 17.09 5.17 -4.06
N GLU A 187 18.08 4.29 -4.21
CA GLU A 187 18.83 4.09 -5.45
C GLU A 187 17.99 3.55 -6.61
N GLU A 188 16.85 2.89 -6.33
CA GLU A 188 15.90 2.41 -7.32
C GLU A 188 14.75 3.39 -7.56
N ASN A 189 14.72 4.51 -6.83
CA ASN A 189 13.64 5.48 -6.79
C ASN A 189 14.15 6.92 -6.91
N ASN A 190 15.19 7.12 -7.72
CA ASN A 190 15.73 8.44 -8.05
C ASN A 190 16.20 9.27 -6.83
N GLY A 191 16.67 8.59 -5.79
CA GLY A 191 17.13 9.18 -4.53
C GLY A 191 16.03 9.43 -3.50
N PHE A 192 14.77 9.13 -3.80
CA PHE A 192 13.65 9.29 -2.86
C PHE A 192 13.50 8.08 -1.95
N ASP A 193 13.51 8.32 -0.64
CA ASP A 193 13.25 7.33 0.39
C ASP A 193 11.94 7.66 1.13
N ARG A 194 11.19 6.61 1.49
CA ARG A 194 10.01 6.70 2.37
C ARG A 194 10.02 5.69 3.51
N ALA A 195 11.12 4.96 3.71
CA ALA A 195 11.20 3.93 4.75
C ALA A 195 10.97 4.50 6.16
N THR A 196 11.24 5.80 6.36
CA THR A 196 11.10 6.47 7.66
C THR A 196 10.14 7.66 7.67
N THR A 197 9.50 7.99 6.54
CA THR A 197 8.55 9.12 6.43
C THR A 197 7.36 8.70 5.56
N GLY A 198 6.14 9.14 5.91
CA GLY A 198 4.96 8.81 5.10
C GLY A 198 4.99 9.42 3.70
N LEU A 199 5.61 10.60 3.56
CA LEU A 199 5.88 11.21 2.25
C LEU A 199 7.32 10.88 1.81
N PRO A 200 7.53 10.40 0.57
CA PRO A 200 8.88 10.17 0.06
C PRO A 200 9.68 11.48 -0.04
N SER A 201 10.98 11.40 0.22
CA SER A 201 11.89 12.54 0.11
C SER A 201 13.31 12.12 -0.22
N THR A 202 14.04 13.02 -0.89
CA THR A 202 15.50 12.93 -1.04
C THR A 202 16.27 13.27 0.25
N ASP A 203 15.59 13.85 1.25
CA ASP A 203 16.14 14.10 2.58
C ASP A 203 15.06 13.82 3.65
N PRO A 204 14.89 12.55 4.05
CA PRO A 204 13.86 12.15 5.01
C PRO A 204 13.99 12.86 6.37
N ALA A 205 15.21 13.18 6.80
CA ALA A 205 15.44 13.87 8.07
C ALA A 205 14.95 15.33 8.01
N ARG A 206 15.20 16.03 6.90
CA ARG A 206 14.67 17.38 6.65
C ARG A 206 13.15 17.36 6.54
N MET A 207 12.58 16.38 5.84
CA MET A 207 11.13 16.19 5.72
C MET A 207 10.47 15.98 7.10
N ALA A 208 11.00 15.07 7.91
CA ALA A 208 10.51 14.82 9.27
C ALA A 208 10.60 16.09 10.15
N ALA A 209 11.71 16.82 10.08
CA ALA A 209 11.88 18.07 10.83
C ALA A 209 10.84 19.13 10.44
N PHE A 210 10.52 19.25 9.16
CA PHE A 210 9.46 20.15 8.70
C PHE A 210 8.09 19.78 9.30
N PHE A 211 7.70 18.50 9.23
CA PHE A 211 6.41 18.04 9.78
C PHE A 211 6.34 18.11 11.32
N ALA A 212 7.46 17.90 12.03
CA ALA A 212 7.52 18.15 13.47
C ALA A 212 7.23 19.63 13.80
N ASN A 213 7.76 20.57 13.01
CA ASN A 213 7.50 22.00 13.18
C ASN A 213 6.03 22.36 12.85
N GLU A 214 5.41 21.69 11.87
CA GLU A 214 3.98 21.84 11.60
C GLU A 214 3.12 21.36 12.77
N LEU A 215 3.46 20.22 13.39
CA LEU A 215 2.79 19.74 14.60
C LEU A 215 2.98 20.71 15.77
N ALA A 216 4.20 21.19 15.99
CA ALA A 216 4.52 22.14 17.07
C ALA A 216 3.73 23.45 16.93
N TYR A 217 3.58 23.95 15.70
CA TYR A 217 2.75 25.12 15.43
C TYR A 217 1.28 24.91 15.83
N ARG A 218 0.80 23.66 15.79
CA ARG A 218 -0.55 23.26 16.20
C ARG A 218 -0.65 22.84 17.67
N GLY A 219 0.41 23.05 18.46
CA GLY A 219 0.46 22.69 19.87
C GLY A 219 0.53 21.18 20.11
N GLN A 220 1.04 20.42 19.14
CA GLN A 220 1.24 18.97 19.21
C GLN A 220 2.72 18.62 19.03
N SER A 221 3.06 17.38 19.32
CA SER A 221 4.41 16.84 19.27
C SER A 221 4.39 15.44 18.63
N PRO A 222 5.51 14.98 18.04
CA PRO A 222 5.65 13.59 17.59
C PRO A 222 5.28 12.56 18.65
N GLU A 223 5.61 12.83 19.92
CA GLU A 223 5.35 11.95 21.06
C GLU A 223 3.86 11.69 21.30
N ASP A 224 2.98 12.60 20.88
CA ASP A 224 1.52 12.42 20.98
C ASP A 224 1.01 11.24 20.11
N PHE A 225 1.84 10.74 19.19
CA PHE A 225 1.52 9.66 18.26
C PHE A 225 2.35 8.38 18.50
N ALA A 226 3.19 8.33 19.54
CA ALA A 226 4.12 7.23 19.78
C ALA A 226 3.45 5.85 19.98
N GLU A 227 2.20 5.84 20.45
CA GLU A 227 1.41 4.62 20.68
C GLU A 227 0.43 4.32 19.52
N ALA A 228 0.52 5.07 18.41
CA ALA A 228 -0.30 4.80 17.24
C ALA A 228 0.14 3.48 16.58
N ASN A 229 -0.85 2.66 16.20
CA ASN A 229 -0.58 1.50 15.37
C ASN A 229 -0.01 1.91 14.00
N PRO A 230 0.75 1.03 13.34
CA PRO A 230 1.13 1.19 11.95
C PRO A 230 -0.06 1.46 11.04
N THR A 231 0.15 2.25 10.00
CA THR A 231 -0.88 2.70 9.09
C THR A 231 -0.53 2.36 7.64
N PRO A 232 -1.52 2.10 6.77
CA PRO A 232 -2.96 1.95 7.04
C PRO A 232 -3.30 0.76 7.94
N GLU A 233 -4.27 0.96 8.82
CA GLU A 233 -4.81 -0.06 9.74
C GLU A 233 -5.17 -1.37 9.00
N PHE A 234 -5.70 -1.26 7.78
CA PHE A 234 -6.02 -2.43 6.96
C PHE A 234 -4.79 -3.32 6.73
N PHE A 235 -3.63 -2.76 6.35
CA PHE A 235 -2.42 -3.56 6.16
C PHE A 235 -1.81 -4.00 7.49
N TYR A 236 -1.99 -3.21 8.55
CA TYR A 236 -1.55 -3.62 9.89
C TYR A 236 -2.26 -4.91 10.34
N GLN A 237 -3.59 -4.96 10.22
CA GLN A 237 -4.38 -6.15 10.54
C GLN A 237 -4.01 -7.37 9.68
N GLN A 238 -3.56 -7.16 8.44
CA GLN A 238 -3.01 -8.22 7.60
C GLN A 238 -1.66 -8.71 8.12
N SER A 239 -0.77 -7.78 8.49
CA SER A 239 0.60 -8.08 8.90
C SER A 239 0.66 -8.89 10.20
N ILE A 240 -0.24 -8.63 11.14
CA ILE A 240 -0.28 -9.30 12.46
C ILE A 240 -1.18 -10.53 12.49
N TYR A 241 -1.73 -10.95 11.36
CA TYR A 241 -2.61 -12.12 11.31
C TYR A 241 -1.81 -13.39 11.60
N GLU A 242 -2.24 -14.17 12.59
CA GLU A 242 -1.66 -15.48 12.90
C GLU A 242 -2.47 -16.59 12.20
N PRO A 243 -1.87 -17.39 11.31
CA PRO A 243 -2.61 -18.43 10.59
C PRO A 243 -2.95 -19.61 11.49
N GLU A 244 -4.18 -20.10 11.36
CA GLU A 244 -4.66 -21.32 11.99
C GLU A 244 -4.67 -22.49 10.99
N ALA A 245 -4.96 -23.70 11.45
CA ALA A 245 -5.11 -24.86 10.56
C ALA A 245 -6.20 -24.62 9.50
N CYS A 246 -5.97 -25.10 8.27
CA CYS A 246 -6.94 -24.99 7.19
C CYS A 246 -8.26 -25.69 7.54
N ALA A 247 -9.37 -25.06 7.12
CA ALA A 247 -10.69 -25.66 7.23
C ALA A 247 -10.81 -26.93 6.37
N GLU A 248 -11.80 -27.77 6.65
CA GLU A 248 -12.06 -28.98 5.88
C GLU A 248 -12.24 -28.65 4.38
N GLY A 249 -11.40 -29.26 3.54
CA GLY A 249 -11.42 -29.06 2.08
C GLY A 249 -10.55 -27.92 1.56
N GLU A 250 -9.94 -27.12 2.44
CA GLU A 250 -8.89 -26.15 2.11
C GLU A 250 -7.49 -26.75 2.28
N GLY A 251 -6.48 -26.08 1.72
CA GLY A 251 -5.08 -26.53 1.77
C GLY A 251 -4.65 -27.25 0.50
N MET A 252 -3.63 -28.08 0.62
CA MET A 252 -3.11 -28.90 -0.49
C MET A 252 -3.57 -30.35 -0.35
N ARG A 253 -4.11 -30.89 -1.44
CA ARG A 253 -4.49 -32.30 -1.55
C ARG A 253 -3.28 -33.17 -1.85
N ALA A 254 -3.41 -34.48 -1.64
CA ALA A 254 -2.34 -35.45 -1.87
C ALA A 254 -1.82 -35.48 -3.32
N ASP A 255 -2.66 -35.10 -4.29
CA ASP A 255 -2.25 -34.98 -5.69
C ASP A 255 -1.57 -33.64 -6.02
N GLY A 256 -1.32 -32.77 -5.04
CA GLY A 256 -0.73 -31.44 -5.20
C GLY A 256 -1.74 -30.34 -5.59
N THR A 257 -3.03 -30.66 -5.72
CA THR A 257 -4.06 -29.67 -6.03
C THR A 257 -4.34 -28.77 -4.83
N ILE A 258 -4.32 -27.45 -5.04
CA ILE A 258 -4.56 -26.44 -4.01
C ILE A 258 -6.03 -26.01 -4.03
N ALA A 259 -6.68 -26.05 -2.87
CA ALA A 259 -8.07 -25.65 -2.68
C ALA A 259 -8.19 -24.59 -1.56
N TRP A 260 -9.14 -23.69 -1.71
CA TRP A 260 -9.42 -22.59 -0.78
C TRP A 260 -10.91 -22.23 -0.84
N SER A 261 -11.39 -21.42 0.11
CA SER A 261 -12.76 -20.90 0.13
C SER A 261 -12.82 -19.42 -0.29
N GLY A 262 -14.02 -18.89 -0.54
CA GLY A 262 -14.23 -17.51 -0.99
C GLY A 262 -14.54 -17.40 -2.48
N GLY A 263 -13.53 -17.40 -3.36
CA GLY A 263 -13.76 -17.22 -4.78
C GLY A 263 -12.50 -17.27 -5.66
N PRO A 264 -12.59 -16.84 -6.92
CA PRO A 264 -11.46 -16.87 -7.84
C PRO A 264 -10.32 -15.94 -7.41
N ALA A 265 -9.09 -16.46 -7.39
CA ALA A 265 -7.91 -15.77 -6.87
C ALA A 265 -6.97 -15.28 -7.98
N ARG A 266 -6.19 -14.23 -7.69
CA ARG A 266 -5.12 -13.72 -8.57
C ARG A 266 -3.72 -14.02 -8.08
N TYR A 267 -3.57 -14.31 -6.79
CA TYR A 267 -2.28 -14.70 -6.23
C TYR A 267 -2.46 -15.91 -5.32
N VAL A 268 -1.58 -16.89 -5.48
CA VAL A 268 -1.50 -18.09 -4.65
C VAL A 268 -0.08 -18.23 -4.17
N TYR A 269 0.10 -18.28 -2.85
CA TYR A 269 1.39 -18.48 -2.21
C TYR A 269 1.39 -19.79 -1.44
N VAL A 270 2.53 -20.46 -1.47
CA VAL A 270 2.89 -21.49 -0.50
C VAL A 270 4.19 -21.04 0.15
N LEU A 271 4.16 -20.96 1.47
CA LEU A 271 5.25 -20.46 2.30
C LEU A 271 5.63 -21.51 3.35
N GLU A 272 6.81 -21.37 3.93
CA GLU A 272 7.17 -22.03 5.19
C GLU A 272 6.14 -21.66 6.29
N SER A 273 5.92 -22.55 7.25
CA SER A 273 4.84 -22.37 8.26
C SER A 273 5.01 -21.14 9.16
N ASP A 274 6.23 -20.65 9.32
CA ASP A 274 6.61 -19.50 10.14
C ASP A 274 6.91 -18.24 9.30
N ALA A 275 6.67 -18.30 7.99
CA ALA A 275 6.84 -17.15 7.12
C ALA A 275 5.88 -16.01 7.50
N ALA A 276 6.35 -14.77 7.32
CA ALA A 276 5.51 -13.59 7.49
C ALA A 276 4.36 -13.56 6.47
N ASN A 277 3.29 -12.84 6.80
CA ASN A 277 2.20 -12.60 5.87
C ASN A 277 2.68 -11.80 4.65
N PRO A 278 2.37 -12.23 3.41
CA PRO A 278 2.59 -11.41 2.22
C PRO A 278 1.88 -10.07 2.35
N GLY A 279 2.66 -9.00 2.24
CA GLY A 279 2.21 -7.62 2.25
C GLY A 279 2.02 -7.07 0.85
N VAL A 280 2.43 -5.82 0.67
CA VAL A 280 2.26 -5.06 -0.56
C VAL A 280 3.61 -4.85 -1.27
N PRO A 281 3.64 -4.80 -2.60
CA PRO A 281 4.86 -4.47 -3.31
C PRO A 281 5.36 -3.06 -2.96
N PRO A 282 6.62 -2.73 -3.26
CA PRO A 282 7.58 -3.55 -4.00
C PRO A 282 8.42 -4.51 -3.13
N ASN A 283 8.34 -4.42 -1.81
CA ASN A 283 9.29 -5.08 -0.91
C ASN A 283 8.66 -5.98 0.17
N LEU A 284 7.32 -6.00 0.32
CA LEU A 284 6.65 -6.82 1.33
C LEU A 284 5.85 -7.99 0.74
N ASP A 285 5.70 -8.05 -0.58
CA ASP A 285 4.89 -9.06 -1.28
C ASP A 285 5.60 -10.40 -1.51
N LEU A 286 6.89 -10.50 -1.17
CA LEU A 286 7.68 -11.75 -1.19
C LEU A 286 8.45 -11.92 0.13
N PRO A 287 7.78 -12.27 1.23
CA PRO A 287 8.44 -12.46 2.52
C PRO A 287 9.45 -13.61 2.48
N GLU A 288 10.44 -13.56 3.37
CA GLU A 288 11.32 -14.70 3.62
C GLU A 288 10.49 -15.95 4.00
N GLY A 289 10.91 -17.11 3.49
CA GLY A 289 10.13 -18.34 3.59
C GLY A 289 9.11 -18.55 2.46
N THR A 290 9.03 -17.65 1.48
CA THR A 290 8.24 -17.92 0.26
C THR A 290 8.86 -19.10 -0.51
N LEU A 291 8.08 -20.17 -0.70
CA LEU A 291 8.50 -21.35 -1.47
C LEU A 291 8.03 -21.28 -2.91
N TRP A 292 6.81 -20.77 -3.10
CA TRP A 292 6.19 -20.65 -4.40
C TRP A 292 5.15 -19.54 -4.39
N ARG A 293 5.09 -18.78 -5.50
CA ARG A 293 4.07 -17.78 -5.76
C ARG A 293 3.62 -17.88 -7.21
N LEU A 294 2.32 -17.89 -7.42
CA LEU A 294 1.69 -17.82 -8.73
C LEU A 294 0.92 -16.50 -8.88
N ASP A 295 1.14 -15.80 -9.97
CA ASP A 295 0.52 -14.51 -10.30
C ASP A 295 -0.36 -14.64 -11.53
N VAL A 296 -1.59 -14.13 -11.48
CA VAL A 296 -2.47 -14.03 -12.65
C VAL A 296 -2.31 -12.68 -13.31
N ASP A 297 -2.13 -12.67 -14.63
CA ASP A 297 -2.10 -11.43 -15.41
C ASP A 297 -3.38 -10.59 -15.15
N PRO A 298 -3.29 -9.26 -14.99
CA PRO A 298 -4.46 -8.43 -14.70
C PRO A 298 -5.61 -8.58 -15.71
N ASP A 299 -5.29 -8.81 -16.98
CA ASP A 299 -6.26 -8.98 -18.07
C ASP A 299 -6.76 -10.42 -18.22
N ALA A 300 -6.11 -11.38 -17.55
CA ALA A 300 -6.52 -12.78 -17.53
C ALA A 300 -7.65 -13.04 -16.51
N ALA A 301 -8.37 -14.13 -16.75
CA ALA A 301 -9.38 -14.62 -15.80
C ALA A 301 -8.69 -15.14 -14.52
N PRO A 302 -9.22 -14.82 -13.32
CA PRO A 302 -8.70 -15.32 -12.06
C PRO A 302 -8.87 -16.85 -11.94
N LEU A 303 -8.04 -17.46 -11.11
CA LEU A 303 -7.97 -18.92 -10.92
C LEU A 303 -9.11 -19.39 -10.01
N ALA A 304 -9.81 -20.45 -10.37
CA ALA A 304 -10.85 -21.02 -9.52
C ALA A 304 -10.24 -21.92 -8.42
N PRO A 305 -10.87 -22.04 -7.24
CA PRO A 305 -10.46 -23.02 -6.23
C PRO A 305 -10.32 -24.43 -6.81
N GLY A 306 -9.21 -25.11 -6.51
CA GLY A 306 -8.95 -26.47 -7.02
C GLY A 306 -8.48 -26.55 -8.47
N SER A 307 -8.22 -25.42 -9.15
CA SER A 307 -7.68 -25.39 -10.52
C SER A 307 -6.15 -25.27 -10.58
N VAL A 308 -5.50 -25.13 -9.42
CA VAL A 308 -4.06 -24.89 -9.30
C VAL A 308 -3.41 -26.12 -8.70
N ARG A 309 -2.27 -26.52 -9.28
CA ARG A 309 -1.40 -27.57 -8.75
C ARG A 309 -0.07 -26.93 -8.36
N TYR A 310 0.47 -27.33 -7.20
CA TYR A 310 1.71 -26.77 -6.70
C TYR A 310 2.87 -26.92 -7.68
N GLY A 311 3.60 -25.83 -7.94
CA GLY A 311 4.75 -25.81 -8.84
C GLY A 311 4.40 -25.86 -10.34
N GLU A 312 3.12 -25.90 -10.69
CA GLU A 312 2.66 -25.90 -12.08
C GLU A 312 2.12 -24.52 -12.48
N ILE A 313 2.45 -24.07 -13.69
CA ILE A 313 1.84 -22.88 -14.29
C ILE A 313 0.58 -23.32 -15.04
N SER A 314 -0.59 -22.82 -14.62
CA SER A 314 -1.87 -23.11 -15.27
C SER A 314 -2.61 -21.83 -15.65
N GLY A 315 -3.45 -21.91 -16.70
CA GLY A 315 -4.24 -20.78 -17.18
C GLY A 315 -3.39 -19.61 -17.71
N GLY A 316 -3.87 -18.39 -17.53
CA GLY A 316 -3.15 -17.14 -17.85
C GLY A 316 -2.23 -16.64 -16.73
N ALA A 317 -1.75 -17.55 -15.88
CA ALA A 317 -0.87 -17.22 -14.77
C ALA A 317 0.61 -17.36 -15.15
N LYS A 318 1.48 -16.78 -14.31
CA LYS A 318 2.93 -16.92 -14.35
C LYS A 318 3.45 -17.29 -12.97
N GLN A 319 4.61 -17.94 -12.92
CA GLN A 319 5.31 -18.13 -11.66
C GLN A 319 5.93 -16.80 -11.22
N GLY A 320 5.45 -16.25 -10.10
CA GLY A 320 6.01 -15.07 -9.45
C GLY A 320 7.21 -15.40 -8.56
N PHE A 321 7.26 -16.60 -8.00
CA PHE A 321 8.42 -17.11 -7.26
C PHE A 321 8.52 -18.65 -7.32
N PRO A 322 9.72 -19.24 -7.46
CA PRO A 322 10.98 -18.57 -7.74
C PRO A 322 10.99 -17.91 -9.12
N ALA A 323 11.76 -16.84 -9.32
CA ALA A 323 11.80 -16.10 -10.59
C ALA A 323 12.25 -16.98 -11.78
N ALA A 324 13.02 -18.04 -11.51
CA ALA A 324 13.40 -19.05 -12.48
C ALA A 324 13.50 -20.43 -11.80
N GLY A 325 13.31 -21.49 -12.60
CA GLY A 325 13.37 -22.87 -12.12
C GLY A 325 12.03 -23.38 -11.59
N ALA A 326 12.06 -24.59 -11.03
CA ALA A 326 10.89 -25.21 -10.42
C ALA A 326 10.72 -24.74 -8.96
N ALA A 327 9.49 -24.79 -8.46
CA ALA A 327 9.21 -24.64 -7.03
C ALA A 327 9.99 -25.69 -6.20
N ALA A 328 10.36 -25.33 -4.98
CA ALA A 328 11.02 -26.26 -4.06
C ALA A 328 10.09 -27.46 -3.75
N PRO A 329 10.58 -28.70 -3.71
CA PRO A 329 9.72 -29.83 -3.34
C PRO A 329 9.26 -29.70 -1.88
N LEU A 330 7.99 -30.01 -1.63
CA LEU A 330 7.45 -30.06 -0.27
C LEU A 330 7.84 -31.39 0.41
N THR A 331 7.98 -31.35 1.72
CA THR A 331 8.35 -32.52 2.54
C THR A 331 7.09 -33.13 3.16
N PRO A 332 6.82 -34.43 2.93
CA PRO A 332 5.67 -35.08 3.53
C PRO A 332 5.70 -35.03 5.06
N GLY A 333 4.57 -34.69 5.67
CA GLY A 333 4.41 -34.50 7.12
C GLY A 333 4.87 -33.14 7.64
N ALA A 334 5.47 -32.28 6.81
CA ALA A 334 5.76 -30.90 7.19
C ALA A 334 4.52 -30.00 7.03
N THR A 335 4.46 -28.96 7.86
CA THR A 335 3.41 -27.94 7.82
C THR A 335 3.87 -26.74 7.01
N TYR A 336 2.97 -26.18 6.21
CA TYR A 336 3.20 -25.04 5.32
C TYR A 336 2.08 -24.03 5.45
N TYR A 337 2.35 -22.79 5.07
CA TYR A 337 1.38 -21.71 5.08
C TYR A 337 0.84 -21.47 3.66
N LEU A 338 -0.46 -21.71 3.48
CA LEU A 338 -1.22 -21.33 2.30
C LEU A 338 -1.79 -19.92 2.45
N TYR A 339 -1.43 -19.04 1.52
CA TYR A 339 -1.93 -17.67 1.47
C TYR A 339 -2.50 -17.38 0.08
N VAL A 340 -3.79 -17.10 0.00
CA VAL A 340 -4.51 -16.92 -1.28
C VAL A 340 -5.19 -15.57 -1.29
N LEU A 341 -4.97 -14.81 -2.36
CA LEU A 341 -5.48 -13.44 -2.52
C LEU A 341 -6.46 -13.33 -3.69
N ALA A 342 -7.58 -12.68 -3.44
CA ALA A 342 -8.46 -12.17 -4.49
C ALA A 342 -7.70 -11.21 -5.41
N ASP A 343 -6.97 -10.28 -4.79
CA ASP A 343 -6.02 -9.35 -5.39
C ASP A 343 -5.06 -8.86 -4.29
N VAL A 344 -4.03 -8.08 -4.62
CA VAL A 344 -3.02 -7.58 -3.66
C VAL A 344 -3.69 -6.93 -2.45
N GLY A 345 -3.38 -7.44 -1.25
CA GLY A 345 -3.93 -6.96 0.02
C GLY A 345 -5.29 -7.54 0.41
N PHE A 346 -5.96 -8.34 -0.43
CA PHE A 346 -7.30 -8.88 -0.19
C PHE A 346 -7.29 -10.42 -0.08
N PRO A 347 -7.02 -10.99 1.11
CA PRO A 347 -6.95 -12.44 1.27
C PRO A 347 -8.33 -13.09 1.24
N PHE A 348 -8.37 -14.32 0.70
CA PHE A 348 -9.45 -15.27 0.88
C PHE A 348 -9.11 -16.31 1.96
N THR A 349 -7.97 -16.97 1.80
CA THR A 349 -7.51 -18.03 2.70
C THR A 349 -6.11 -17.68 3.21
N ARG A 350 -5.91 -17.91 4.50
CA ARG A 350 -4.65 -17.74 5.23
C ARG A 350 -4.58 -18.82 6.30
N CYS A 351 -4.03 -19.99 5.96
CA CYS A 351 -4.08 -21.14 6.85
C CYS A 351 -2.89 -22.08 6.70
N LEU A 352 -2.64 -22.86 7.75
CA LEU A 352 -1.61 -23.88 7.81
C LEU A 352 -2.16 -25.23 7.33
N PHE A 353 -1.45 -25.90 6.43
CA PHE A 353 -1.74 -27.26 6.00
C PHE A 353 -0.53 -28.17 6.21
N THR A 354 -0.77 -29.45 6.49
CA THR A 354 0.28 -30.47 6.48
C THR A 354 0.31 -31.12 5.11
N TYR A 355 1.48 -31.18 4.48
CA TYR A 355 1.62 -31.82 3.18
C TYR A 355 1.63 -33.35 3.33
N GLU A 356 0.77 -34.03 2.57
CA GLU A 356 0.72 -35.49 2.50
C GLU A 356 1.08 -35.92 1.07
N GLU A 357 2.04 -36.83 0.92
CA GLU A 357 2.35 -37.44 -0.39
C GLU A 357 1.45 -38.66 -0.61
N SER A 358 0.86 -38.74 -1.81
CA SER A 358 -0.05 -39.82 -2.21
C SER A 358 0.65 -41.16 -2.47
#